data_AF-A0ABC8SSN3-F1
#
_entry.id   AF-A0ABC8SSN3-F1
#
_cell.length_a   1.000
_cell.length_b   1.000
_cell.length_c   1.000
_cell.angle_alpha   90.00
_cell.angle_beta   90.00
_cell.angle_gamma   90.00
#
_symmetry.space_group_name_H-M   'P 1'
#
loop_
_entity.id
_entity.type
_entity.pdbx_description
1 polymer ?
#
loop_
_entity_poly.entity_id
_entity_poly.type
_entity_poly.pdbx_seq_one_letter_code
_entity_poly.pdbx_strand_id
1 'polypeptide(L)'
;MCSQGDEKERAMKLSMEAIEKIEGELKGNKFFAGEAIGYLDIALGWTTYLLPVWDEVGSMTIVDPSKFPATVAWMHNFLNHPVIKDKLPPREKMIVYFRLA
;
A
#
# COMPACT_ATOMS: atom_id res chain seq x y z
N MET A 1 1.05 -26.43 10.74
CA MET A 1 0.74 -26.22 9.31
C MET A 1 -0.66 -25.64 9.11
N CYS A 2 -1.74 -26.21 9.68
CA CYS A 2 -3.08 -25.61 9.56
C CYS A 2 -3.20 -24.19 10.16
N SER A 3 -2.61 -23.94 11.34
CA SER A 3 -2.71 -22.64 12.03
C SER A 3 -2.12 -21.46 11.24
N GLN A 4 -1.07 -21.70 10.45
CA GLN A 4 -0.39 -20.66 9.67
C GLN A 4 -1.23 -20.23 8.45
N GLY A 5 -2.00 -21.17 7.87
CA GLY A 5 -2.94 -20.87 6.80
C GLY A 5 -4.09 -19.99 7.30
N ASP A 6 -4.70 -20.37 8.42
CA ASP A 6 -5.82 -19.65 9.03
C ASP A 6 -5.42 -18.24 9.48
N GLU A 7 -4.21 -18.09 10.02
CA GLU A 7 -3.67 -16.78 10.43
C GLU A 7 -3.40 -15.88 9.21
N LYS A 8 -2.84 -16.43 8.13
CA LYS A 8 -2.62 -15.70 6.87
C LYS A 8 -3.95 -15.23 6.27
N GLU A 9 -4.97 -16.08 6.23
CA GLU A 9 -6.30 -15.72 5.72
C GLU A 9 -6.93 -14.60 6.55
N ARG A 10 -6.86 -14.69 7.90
CA ARG A 10 -7.36 -13.64 8.79
C ARG A 10 -6.63 -12.31 8.57
N ALA A 11 -5.30 -12.34 8.47
CA ALA A 11 -4.50 -11.14 8.22
C ALA A 11 -4.86 -10.49 6.87
N MET A 12 -5.08 -11.31 5.84
CA MET A 12 -5.49 -10.82 4.52
C MET A 12 -6.88 -10.17 4.57
N LYS A 13 -7.84 -10.79 5.26
CA LYS A 13 -9.18 -10.21 5.46
C LYS A 13 -9.12 -8.85 6.17
N LEU A 14 -8.39 -8.76 7.28
CA LEU A 14 -8.24 -7.51 8.03
C LEU A 14 -7.55 -6.42 7.19
N SER A 15 -6.57 -6.81 6.38
CA SER A 15 -5.89 -5.88 5.47
C SER A 15 -6.85 -5.35 4.40
N MET A 16 -7.69 -6.21 3.82
CA MET A 16 -8.72 -5.80 2.86
C MET A 16 -9.74 -4.83 3.48
N GLU A 17 -10.25 -5.13 4.68
CA GLU A 17 -11.19 -4.25 5.40
C GLU A 17 -10.56 -2.87 5.70
N ALA A 18 -9.25 -2.82 5.96
CA ALA A 18 -8.53 -1.56 6.15
C ALA A 18 -8.41 -0.76 4.84
N ILE A 19 -8.12 -1.43 3.73
CA ILE A 19 -7.99 -0.79 2.41
C ILE A 19 -9.35 -0.31 1.91
N GLU A 20 -10.43 -1.02 2.16
CA GLU A 20 -11.79 -0.56 1.86
C GLU A 20 -12.12 0.78 2.54
N LYS A 21 -11.67 0.98 3.79
CA LYS A 21 -11.84 2.26 4.49
C LYS A 21 -10.98 3.36 3.85
N ILE A 22 -9.72 3.05 3.53
CA ILE A 22 -8.80 3.97 2.86
C ILE A 22 -9.38 4.42 1.50
N GLU A 23 -9.91 3.49 0.71
CA GLU A 23 -10.55 3.77 -0.57
C GLU A 23 -11.73 4.75 -0.40
N GLY A 24 -12.53 4.57 0.65
CA GLY A 24 -13.63 5.46 0.98
C GLY A 24 -13.18 6.91 1.25
N GLU A 25 -12.11 7.08 2.05
CA GLU A 25 -11.56 8.40 2.38
C GLU A 25 -10.89 9.10 1.19
N LEU A 26 -10.30 8.32 0.27
CA LEU A 26 -9.63 8.84 -0.92
C LEU A 26 -10.58 9.14 -2.09
N LYS A 27 -11.82 8.66 -2.04
CA LYS A 27 -12.75 8.78 -3.15
C LYS A 27 -13.02 10.24 -3.52
N GLY A 28 -12.63 10.61 -4.74
CA GLY A 28 -12.81 11.98 -5.25
C GLY A 28 -11.69 12.96 -4.84
N ASN A 29 -10.67 12.50 -4.12
CA ASN A 29 -9.54 13.30 -3.69
C ASN A 29 -8.23 12.78 -4.28
N LYS A 30 -7.26 13.67 -4.49
CA LYS A 30 -5.91 13.30 -4.95
C LYS A 30 -5.03 12.76 -3.82
N PHE A 31 -5.22 13.33 -2.63
CA PHE A 31 -4.57 13.05 -1.36
C PHE A 31 -5.62 13.02 -0.25
N PHE A 32 -5.29 12.51 0.94
CA PHE A 32 -6.24 12.48 2.06
C PHE A 32 -6.71 13.88 2.49
N ALA A 33 -5.90 14.92 2.27
CA ALA A 33 -6.27 16.31 2.53
C ALA A 33 -6.84 17.06 1.29
N GLY A 34 -7.22 16.34 0.23
CA GLY A 34 -7.73 16.92 -1.01
C GLY A 34 -6.64 17.05 -2.08
N GLU A 35 -6.22 18.27 -2.39
CA GLU A 35 -5.33 18.58 -3.53
C GLU A 35 -3.82 18.51 -3.21
N ALA A 36 -3.46 18.56 -1.93
CA ALA A 36 -2.07 18.54 -1.47
C ALA A 36 -1.84 17.45 -0.41
N ILE A 37 -0.58 17.03 -0.27
CA ILE A 37 -0.16 16.10 0.78
C ILE A 37 -0.53 16.68 2.16
N GLY A 38 -1.29 15.92 2.93
CA GLY A 38 -1.63 16.21 4.32
C GLY A 38 -1.00 15.20 5.29
N TYR A 39 -1.46 15.27 6.54
CA TYR A 39 -0.95 14.42 7.61
C TYR A 39 -1.12 12.91 7.31
N LEU A 40 -2.31 12.50 6.86
CA LEU A 40 -2.58 11.09 6.59
C LEU A 40 -1.78 10.54 5.42
N ASP A 41 -1.49 11.36 4.40
CA ASP A 41 -0.62 10.97 3.29
C ASP A 41 0.79 10.64 3.77
N ILE A 42 1.31 11.40 4.75
CA ILE A 42 2.63 11.15 5.34
C ILE A 42 2.58 9.92 6.25
N ALA A 43 1.54 9.80 7.09
CA ALA A 43 1.38 8.70 8.04
C ALA A 43 1.22 7.34 7.34
N LEU A 44 0.51 7.31 6.20
CA LEU A 44 0.26 6.12 5.42
C LEU A 44 1.19 5.97 4.21
N GLY A 45 1.98 6.99 3.86
CA GLY A 45 2.77 7.01 2.63
C GLY A 45 3.75 5.86 2.48
N TRP A 46 4.26 5.31 3.57
CA TRP A 46 5.14 4.14 3.55
C TRP A 46 4.46 2.89 2.96
N THR A 47 3.13 2.76 3.09
CA THR A 47 2.37 1.62 2.56
C THR A 47 2.35 1.61 1.04
N THR A 48 2.35 2.79 0.40
CA THR A 48 2.37 2.95 -1.06
C THR A 48 3.57 2.24 -1.69
N TYR A 49 4.68 2.18 -0.95
CA TYR A 49 5.93 1.61 -1.38
C TYR A 49 6.09 0.13 -0.95
N LEU A 50 5.65 -0.24 0.26
CA LEU A 50 5.84 -1.60 0.78
C LEU A 50 4.77 -2.60 0.33
N LEU A 51 3.53 -2.18 0.12
CA LEU A 51 2.45 -3.11 -0.31
C LEU A 51 2.80 -3.85 -1.61
N PRO A 52 3.30 -3.18 -2.68
CA PRO A 52 3.73 -3.88 -3.90
C PRO A 52 4.93 -4.80 -3.70
N VAL A 53 5.75 -4.59 -2.67
CA VAL A 53 6.85 -5.49 -2.33
C VAL A 53 6.30 -6.75 -1.65
N TRP A 54 5.38 -6.60 -0.71
CA TRP A 54 4.74 -7.72 -0.03
C TRP A 54 3.86 -8.55 -0.95
N ASP A 55 3.19 -7.94 -1.92
CA ASP A 55 2.46 -8.67 -2.97
C ASP A 55 3.38 -9.64 -3.72
N GLU A 56 4.56 -9.16 -4.12
CA GLU A 56 5.54 -9.99 -4.83
C GLU A 56 6.15 -11.07 -3.92
N VAL A 57 6.57 -10.72 -2.71
CA VAL A 57 7.22 -11.65 -1.77
C VAL A 57 6.24 -12.71 -1.28
N GLY A 58 5.02 -12.31 -0.94
CA GLY A 58 3.97 -13.18 -0.42
C GLY A 58 3.17 -13.92 -1.49
N SER A 59 3.45 -13.66 -2.77
CA SER A 59 2.66 -14.13 -3.92
C SER A 59 1.16 -13.91 -3.70
N MET A 60 0.81 -12.68 -3.31
CA MET A 60 -0.56 -12.26 -2.99
C MET A 60 -0.88 -10.92 -3.65
N THR A 61 -2.14 -10.52 -3.59
CA THR A 61 -2.60 -9.21 -4.07
C THR A 61 -3.38 -8.55 -2.97
N ILE A 62 -2.76 -7.58 -2.31
CA ILE A 62 -3.32 -6.82 -1.20
C ILE A 62 -4.14 -5.64 -1.75
N VAL A 63 -3.63 -4.94 -2.77
CA VAL A 63 -4.34 -3.82 -3.41
C VAL A 63 -4.72 -4.21 -4.84
N ASP A 64 -5.97 -4.65 -5.03
CA ASP A 64 -6.54 -4.92 -6.35
C ASP A 64 -7.00 -3.61 -7.03
N PRO A 65 -6.41 -3.20 -8.16
CA PRO A 65 -6.77 -1.96 -8.84
C PRO A 65 -8.22 -1.91 -9.32
N SER A 66 -8.88 -3.06 -9.53
CA SER A 66 -10.30 -3.11 -9.91
C SER A 66 -11.23 -2.80 -8.74
N LYS A 67 -10.76 -3.01 -7.50
CA LYS A 67 -11.53 -2.77 -6.27
C LYS A 67 -11.18 -1.46 -5.60
N PHE A 68 -9.91 -1.04 -5.69
CA PHE A 68 -9.36 0.11 -4.98
C PHE A 68 -8.72 1.17 -5.90
N PRO A 69 -9.45 1.67 -6.92
CA PRO A 69 -8.89 2.59 -7.91
C PRO A 69 -8.42 3.92 -7.31
N ALA A 70 -9.09 4.48 -6.30
CA ALA A 70 -8.67 5.74 -5.67
C ALA A 70 -7.38 5.54 -4.87
N THR A 71 -7.26 4.41 -4.17
CA THR A 71 -6.05 4.03 -3.44
C THR A 71 -4.86 3.86 -4.38
N VAL A 72 -5.04 3.19 -5.53
CA VAL A 72 -3.99 3.05 -6.54
C VAL A 72 -3.59 4.40 -7.13
N ALA A 73 -4.55 5.27 -7.44
CA ALA A 73 -4.28 6.62 -7.93
C ALA A 73 -3.50 7.45 -6.91
N TRP A 74 -3.90 7.38 -5.64
CA TRP A 74 -3.19 8.02 -4.52
C TRP A 74 -1.76 7.51 -4.37
N MET A 75 -1.54 6.19 -4.37
CA MET A 75 -0.21 5.59 -4.30
C MET A 75 0.69 6.14 -5.43
N HIS A 76 0.18 6.17 -6.65
CA HIS A 76 0.91 6.73 -7.80
C HIS A 76 1.21 8.23 -7.61
N ASN A 77 0.24 9.03 -7.16
CA ASN A 77 0.43 10.46 -6.93
C ASN A 77 1.43 10.74 -5.81
N PHE A 78 1.38 9.97 -4.72
CA PHE A 78 2.27 10.11 -3.57
C PHE A 78 3.71 9.77 -3.93
N LEU A 79 3.94 8.62 -4.58
CA LEU A 79 5.28 8.18 -4.99
C LEU A 79 5.91 9.12 -6.02
N ASN A 80 5.12 9.73 -6.90
CA ASN A 80 5.61 10.68 -7.89
C ASN A 80 5.73 12.12 -7.38
N HIS A 81 5.34 12.39 -6.13
CA HIS A 81 5.45 13.73 -5.58
C HIS A 81 6.93 14.18 -5.50
N PRO A 82 7.29 15.42 -5.87
CA PRO A 82 8.69 15.86 -5.95
C PRO A 82 9.51 15.67 -4.67
N VAL A 83 8.86 15.75 -3.50
CA VAL A 83 9.53 15.57 -2.21
C VAL A 83 9.78 14.10 -1.84
N ILE A 84 9.12 13.15 -2.53
CA ILE A 84 9.16 11.70 -2.25
C ILE A 84 9.94 10.92 -3.31
N LYS A 85 9.71 11.19 -4.61
CA LYS A 85 10.08 10.32 -5.74
C LYS A 85 11.53 9.82 -5.76
N ASP A 86 12.47 10.60 -5.22
CA ASP A 86 13.91 10.28 -5.21
C ASP A 86 14.45 9.97 -3.79
N LYS A 87 13.57 9.74 -2.82
CA LYS A 87 13.93 9.52 -1.40
C LYS A 87 13.74 8.10 -0.93
N LEU A 88 13.07 7.26 -1.72
CA LEU A 88 12.79 5.88 -1.37
C LEU A 88 13.93 4.95 -1.80
N PRO A 89 14.16 3.84 -1.06
CA PRO A 89 15.16 2.87 -1.47
C PRO A 89 14.79 2.22 -2.81
N PRO A 90 15.77 1.64 -3.54
CA PRO A 90 15.47 0.81 -4.71
C PRO A 90 14.57 -0.37 -4.34
N ARG A 91 13.51 -0.60 -5.12
CA ARG A 91 12.50 -1.65 -4.85
C ARG A 91 13.12 -3.04 -4.75
N GLU A 92 14.11 -3.33 -5.60
CA GLU A 92 14.80 -4.61 -5.67
C GLU A 92 15.53 -4.94 -4.34
N LYS A 93 16.11 -3.92 -3.69
CA LYS A 93 16.77 -4.10 -2.39
C LYS A 93 15.76 -4.49 -1.30
N MET A 94 14.55 -3.94 -1.37
CA MET A 94 13.50 -4.25 -0.41
C MET A 94 12.91 -5.64 -0.62
N ILE A 95 12.74 -6.06 -1.87
CA ILE A 95 12.33 -7.44 -2.18
C ILE A 95 13.34 -8.44 -1.63
N VAL A 96 14.63 -8.20 -1.84
CA VAL A 96 15.70 -9.06 -1.30
C VAL A 96 15.63 -9.09 0.23
N TYR A 97 15.50 -7.92 0.87
CA TYR A 97 15.39 -7.81 2.32
C TYR A 97 14.22 -8.66 2.88
N PHE A 98 13.03 -8.54 2.29
CA PHE A 98 11.84 -9.27 2.78
C PHE A 98 11.76 -10.74 2.36
N ARG A 99 12.51 -11.19 1.34
CA ARG A 99 12.65 -12.62 1.03
C ARG A 99 13.59 -13.34 1.99
N LEU A 100 14.52 -12.61 2.59
CA LEU A 100 15.53 -13.15 3.51
C LEU A 100 15.10 -13.07 4.99
N ALA A 101 14.04 -12.32 5.29
CA ALA A 101 13.41 -12.21 6.60
C ALA A 101 12.36 -13.31 6.80
#